data_AF-A0A4Q2XS87-F1
#
_entry.id   AF-A0A4Q2XS87-F1
#
_cell.length_a   1.000
_cell.length_b   1.000
_cell.length_c   1.000
_cell.angle_alpha   90.00
_cell.angle_beta   90.00
_cell.angle_gamma   90.00
#
_symmetry.space_group_name_H-M   'P 1'
#
loop_
_entity.id
_entity.type
_entity.pdbx_description
1 polymer ?
#
loop_
_entity_poly.entity_id
_entity_poly.type
_entity_poly.pdbx_seq_one_letter_code
_entity_poly.pdbx_strand_id
1 'polypeptide(L)'
;TGGEGVSNWDGHKVLAEQYAKHGEVMDQPTAALLADLKQRGLLEDTLVIWCTEFGRMPTFQKGASGRDHNPEGFTAWMAGAGVKAGYSYGATDEFGYKAEVNPVTVYDFHATVLHLLGLDHERLSFYHNGVERRLTDVHGHPIMDIMEHPSRGLA
;
A
#
# COMPACT_ATOMS: atom_id res chain seq x y z
N THR A 1 24.89 -5.41 -14.19
CA THR A 1 23.49 -5.15 -13.80
C THR A 1 22.73 -6.46 -13.97
N GLY A 2 21.98 -6.90 -12.95
CA GLY A 2 21.54 -8.30 -12.82
C GLY A 2 20.40 -8.75 -13.73
N GLY A 3 19.79 -7.84 -14.48
CA GLY A 3 18.57 -8.13 -15.25
C GLY A 3 17.31 -8.09 -14.37
N GLU A 4 16.17 -8.25 -15.06
CA GLU A 4 14.80 -8.27 -14.52
C GLU A 4 14.67 -9.15 -13.27
N GLY A 5 14.27 -8.56 -12.15
CA GLY A 5 13.97 -9.26 -10.89
C GLY A 5 15.19 -9.79 -10.13
N VAL A 6 16.42 -9.58 -10.61
CA VAL A 6 17.64 -10.06 -9.94
C VAL A 6 18.22 -8.99 -9.02
N SER A 7 18.29 -7.74 -9.49
CA SER A 7 18.78 -6.61 -8.69
C SER A 7 17.69 -5.60 -8.34
N ASN A 8 16.43 -5.88 -8.69
CA ASN A 8 15.26 -5.06 -8.41
C ASN A 8 14.04 -5.96 -8.12
N TRP A 9 12.91 -5.34 -7.78
CA TRP A 9 11.65 -6.02 -7.45
C TRP A 9 10.78 -6.33 -8.68
N ASP A 10 11.32 -6.10 -9.87
CA ASP A 10 10.64 -6.22 -11.16
C ASP A 10 10.79 -7.63 -11.75
N GLY A 11 10.28 -8.64 -11.03
CA GLY A 11 10.38 -10.04 -11.43
C GLY A 11 9.17 -10.51 -12.26
N HIS A 12 9.43 -11.09 -13.45
CA HIS A 12 8.37 -11.60 -14.33
C HIS A 12 8.53 -13.04 -14.81
N LYS A 13 9.64 -13.72 -14.49
CA LYS A 13 9.97 -15.02 -15.10
C LYS A 13 10.23 -16.15 -14.14
N VAL A 14 10.87 -15.89 -13.01
CA VAL A 14 11.23 -16.92 -12.02
C VAL A 14 10.90 -16.41 -10.62
N LEU A 15 9.60 -16.09 -10.45
CA LEU A 15 9.09 -15.32 -9.32
C LEU A 15 9.47 -15.93 -7.97
N ALA A 16 9.30 -17.24 -7.80
CA ALA A 16 9.60 -17.92 -6.55
C ALA A 16 11.08 -17.78 -6.14
N GLU A 17 12.00 -17.99 -7.09
CA GLU A 17 13.44 -17.88 -6.81
C GLU A 17 13.86 -16.43 -6.54
N GLN A 18 13.33 -15.49 -7.32
CA GLN A 18 13.66 -14.07 -7.18
C GLN A 18 13.12 -13.50 -5.86
N TYR A 19 11.84 -13.71 -5.56
CA TYR A 19 11.24 -13.15 -4.36
C TYR A 19 11.67 -13.87 -3.07
N ALA A 20 12.10 -15.14 -3.14
CA ALA A 20 12.72 -15.80 -1.97
C ALA A 20 13.98 -15.06 -1.51
N LYS A 21 14.77 -14.52 -2.45
CA LYS A 21 15.97 -13.72 -2.13
C LYS A 21 15.60 -12.32 -1.62
N HIS A 22 14.67 -11.65 -2.30
CA HIS A 22 14.30 -10.28 -1.94
C HIS A 22 13.52 -10.21 -0.62
N GLY A 23 12.74 -11.23 -0.28
CA GLY A 23 12.03 -11.31 0.99
C GLY A 23 12.96 -11.19 2.19
N GLU A 24 14.05 -11.97 2.23
CA GLU A 24 15.04 -11.92 3.31
C GLU A 24 15.74 -10.57 3.42
N VAL A 25 16.00 -9.91 2.27
CA VAL A 25 16.60 -8.56 2.23
C VAL A 25 15.68 -7.52 2.88
N MET A 26 14.36 -7.70 2.76
CA MET A 26 13.36 -6.78 3.29
C MET A 26 13.01 -7.04 4.76
N ASP A 27 12.90 -8.32 5.13
CA ASP A 27 12.28 -8.76 6.39
C ASP A 27 12.97 -8.16 7.62
N GLN A 28 14.26 -8.47 7.82
CA GLN A 28 14.98 -8.03 9.01
C GLN A 28 15.11 -6.50 9.12
N PRO A 29 15.47 -5.74 8.07
CA PRO A 29 15.53 -4.27 8.16
C PRO A 29 14.17 -3.63 8.44
N THR A 30 13.08 -4.16 7.88
CA THR A 30 11.73 -3.63 8.12
C THR A 30 11.30 -3.85 9.56
N ALA A 31 11.54 -5.06 10.09
CA ALA A 31 11.28 -5.37 11.49
C ALA A 31 12.11 -4.47 12.43
N ALA A 32 13.39 -4.26 12.12
CA ALA A 32 14.27 -3.38 12.89
C ALA A 32 13.78 -1.92 12.88
N LEU A 33 13.37 -1.39 11.72
CA LEU A 33 12.82 -0.04 11.61
C LEU A 33 11.59 0.15 12.51
N LEU A 34 10.63 -0.78 12.44
CA LEU A 34 9.40 -0.71 13.25
C LEU A 34 9.71 -0.84 14.75
N ALA A 35 10.63 -1.74 15.12
CA ALA A 35 11.05 -1.91 16.51
C ALA A 35 11.72 -0.64 17.06
N ASP A 36 12.63 -0.04 16.30
CA ASP A 36 13.33 1.20 16.68
C ASP A 36 12.38 2.39 16.81
N LEU A 37 11.47 2.57 15.84
CA LEU A 37 10.44 3.62 15.91
C LEU A 37 9.57 3.45 17.15
N LYS A 38 9.14 2.22 17.45
CA LYS A 38 8.33 1.92 18.63
C LYS A 38 9.10 2.15 19.92
N GLN A 39 10.35 1.67 20.03
CA GLN A 39 11.17 1.82 21.21
C GLN A 39 11.42 3.30 21.56
N ARG A 40 11.50 4.17 20.55
CA ARG A 40 11.72 5.61 20.71
C ARG A 40 10.42 6.40 20.88
N GLY A 41 9.25 5.75 20.87
CA GLY A 41 7.95 6.41 20.89
C GLY A 41 7.57 7.13 19.59
N LEU A 42 8.41 7.05 18.55
CA LEU A 42 8.21 7.76 17.28
C LEU A 42 7.12 7.12 16.41
N LEU A 43 6.83 5.83 16.59
CA LEU A 43 5.80 5.13 15.82
C LEU A 43 4.40 5.72 16.07
N GLU A 44 4.16 6.34 17.23
CA GLU A 44 2.88 6.98 17.54
C GLU A 44 2.57 8.16 16.60
N ASP A 45 3.60 8.87 16.14
CA ASP A 45 3.50 10.04 15.27
C ASP A 45 4.02 9.79 13.83
N THR A 46 4.44 8.55 13.53
CA THR A 46 4.97 8.17 12.21
C THR A 46 4.04 7.17 11.53
N LEU A 47 3.52 7.53 10.36
CA LEU A 47 2.82 6.59 9.50
C LEU A 47 3.84 5.85 8.63
N VAL A 48 4.00 4.54 8.86
CA VAL A 48 4.77 3.66 7.99
C VAL A 48 3.80 2.98 7.03
N ILE A 49 4.08 3.07 5.74
CA ILE A 49 3.27 2.47 4.68
C ILE A 49 4.15 1.53 3.87
N TRP A 50 3.67 0.31 3.65
CA TRP A 50 4.23 -0.60 2.69
C TRP A 50 3.17 -0.95 1.65
N CYS A 51 3.44 -0.61 0.40
CA CYS A 51 2.50 -0.81 -0.69
C CYS A 51 3.24 -1.25 -1.96
N THR A 52 2.49 -1.86 -2.87
CA THR A 52 2.93 -2.12 -4.24
C THR A 52 2.20 -1.17 -5.19
N GLU A 53 2.71 -1.03 -6.41
CA GLU A 53 2.06 -0.22 -7.45
C GLU A 53 0.84 -0.95 -8.06
N PHE A 54 0.87 -2.28 -8.05
CA PHE A 54 -0.15 -3.18 -8.57
C PHE A 54 0.00 -4.57 -7.95
N GLY A 55 -0.95 -5.46 -8.21
CA GLY A 55 -0.88 -6.85 -7.83
C GLY A 55 -0.20 -7.71 -8.89
N ARG A 56 -0.25 -9.02 -8.68
CA ARG A 56 0.28 -10.00 -9.63
C ARG A 56 -0.81 -11.01 -9.97
N MET A 57 -1.08 -11.22 -11.25
CA MET A 57 -2.20 -12.06 -11.70
C MET A 57 -2.13 -13.45 -11.05
N PRO A 58 -3.27 -14.07 -10.69
CA PRO A 58 -3.30 -15.46 -10.24
C PRO A 58 -3.07 -16.45 -11.41
N THR A 59 -2.99 -15.94 -12.64
CA THR A 59 -2.79 -16.70 -13.87
C THR A 59 -1.45 -16.38 -14.53
N PHE A 60 -1.06 -17.21 -15.50
CA PHE A 60 0.09 -16.99 -16.37
C PHE A 60 -0.31 -17.22 -17.83
N GLN A 61 0.36 -16.53 -18.75
CA GLN A 61 0.16 -16.76 -20.17
C GLN A 61 0.69 -18.14 -20.58
N LYS A 62 0.01 -18.83 -21.49
CA LYS A 62 0.44 -20.15 -21.95
C LYS A 62 1.88 -20.09 -22.50
N GLY A 63 2.78 -20.87 -21.91
CA GLY A 63 4.20 -20.91 -22.28
C GLY A 63 5.08 -19.86 -21.60
N ALA A 64 4.51 -19.00 -20.75
CA ALA A 64 5.29 -18.10 -19.89
C ALA A 64 5.70 -18.79 -18.58
N SER A 65 6.79 -18.32 -17.97
CA SER A 65 7.31 -18.83 -16.71
C SER A 65 6.97 -17.96 -15.49
N GLY A 66 6.25 -16.84 -15.68
CA GLY A 66 5.77 -15.99 -14.60
C GLY A 66 4.42 -15.32 -14.89
N ARG A 67 4.11 -14.23 -14.17
CA ARG A 67 2.75 -13.68 -14.05
C ARG A 67 2.72 -12.18 -14.39
N ASP A 68 1.65 -11.74 -15.02
CA ASP A 68 1.45 -10.34 -15.46
C ASP A 68 0.97 -9.43 -14.33
N HIS A 69 1.01 -8.11 -14.53
CA HIS A 69 0.47 -7.12 -13.61
C HIS A 69 -1.04 -7.31 -13.41
N ASN A 70 -1.48 -7.15 -12.16
CA ASN A 70 -2.90 -7.20 -11.81
C ASN A 70 -3.36 -5.84 -11.26
N PRO A 71 -4.09 -5.04 -12.05
CA PRO A 71 -4.64 -3.78 -11.56
C PRO A 71 -5.90 -3.97 -10.68
N GLU A 72 -6.50 -5.15 -10.67
CA GLU A 72 -7.80 -5.39 -10.03
C GLU A 72 -7.70 -5.67 -8.52
N GLY A 73 -6.50 -5.97 -8.01
CA GLY A 73 -6.32 -6.25 -6.59
C GLY A 73 -4.86 -6.33 -6.18
N PHE A 74 -4.52 -5.62 -5.11
CA PHE A 74 -3.23 -5.68 -4.42
C PHE A 74 -3.41 -5.40 -2.93
N THR A 75 -2.34 -5.59 -2.16
CA THR A 75 -2.34 -5.39 -0.71
C THR A 75 -1.35 -4.29 -0.33
N ALA A 76 -1.79 -3.41 0.56
CA ALA A 76 -0.92 -2.51 1.29
C ALA A 76 -1.10 -2.76 2.79
N TRP A 77 -0.06 -2.50 3.58
CA TRP A 77 -0.15 -2.48 5.04
C TRP A 77 0.36 -1.15 5.59
N MET A 78 -0.16 -0.77 6.75
CA MET A 78 0.19 0.46 7.46
C MET A 78 0.51 0.15 8.92
N ALA A 79 1.37 0.95 9.54
CA ALA A 79 1.61 0.93 10.98
C ALA A 79 1.89 2.34 11.52
N GLY A 80 1.53 2.58 12.79
CA GLY A 80 1.75 3.85 13.46
C GLY A 80 0.72 4.93 13.12
N ALA A 81 0.91 6.13 13.64
CA ALA A 81 0.02 7.29 13.41
C ALA A 81 -1.48 7.02 13.66
N GLY A 82 -1.81 6.14 14.63
CA GLY A 82 -3.19 5.86 15.02
C GLY A 82 -3.96 4.84 14.16
N VAL A 83 -3.28 4.08 13.29
CA VAL A 83 -3.89 2.91 12.63
C VAL A 83 -3.98 1.71 13.58
N LYS A 84 -5.05 0.92 13.47
CA LYS A 84 -5.29 -0.27 14.31
C LYS A 84 -4.20 -1.33 14.09
N ALA A 85 -3.59 -1.79 15.19
CA ALA A 85 -2.70 -2.93 15.15
C ALA A 85 -3.45 -4.26 15.00
N GLY A 86 -2.88 -5.20 14.22
CA GLY A 86 -3.44 -6.55 14.06
C GLY A 86 -4.82 -6.59 13.39
N TYR A 87 -5.06 -5.65 12.48
CA TYR A 87 -6.34 -5.48 11.81
C TYR A 87 -6.21 -5.68 10.29
N SER A 88 -7.18 -6.35 9.69
CA SER A 88 -7.28 -6.51 8.23
C SER A 88 -8.58 -5.87 7.75
N TYR A 89 -8.50 -5.15 6.63
CA TYR A 89 -9.65 -4.50 6.02
C TYR A 89 -9.75 -4.91 4.56
N GLY A 90 -10.89 -5.52 4.22
CA GLY A 90 -11.17 -6.05 2.90
C GLY A 90 -10.41 -7.34 2.56
N ALA A 91 -10.70 -7.87 1.37
CA ALA A 91 -10.07 -9.06 0.82
C ALA A 91 -10.30 -9.14 -0.70
N THR A 92 -9.45 -9.89 -1.39
CA THR A 92 -9.71 -10.32 -2.77
C THR A 92 -10.74 -11.44 -2.82
N ASP A 93 -11.26 -11.71 -4.02
CA ASP A 93 -12.02 -12.94 -4.29
C ASP A 93 -11.22 -14.20 -3.95
N GLU A 94 -11.90 -15.34 -3.88
CA GLU A 94 -11.31 -16.65 -3.55
C GLU A 94 -10.18 -17.05 -4.53
N PHE A 95 -10.21 -16.56 -5.76
CA PHE A 95 -9.20 -16.85 -6.77
C PHE A 95 -7.95 -15.94 -6.66
N GLY A 96 -8.05 -14.84 -5.92
CA GLY A 96 -7.01 -13.81 -5.81
C GLY A 96 -6.93 -12.89 -7.02
N TYR A 97 -8.02 -12.74 -7.79
CA TYR A 97 -8.04 -11.93 -9.01
C TYR A 97 -8.38 -10.47 -8.74
N LYS A 98 -9.44 -10.16 -7.99
CA LYS A 98 -9.85 -8.77 -7.74
C LYS A 98 -10.23 -8.53 -6.29
N ALA A 99 -10.18 -7.28 -5.83
CA ALA A 99 -10.79 -6.89 -4.56
C ALA A 99 -12.31 -7.16 -4.58
N GLU A 100 -12.84 -7.75 -3.49
CA GLU A 100 -14.25 -8.15 -3.41
C GLU A 100 -14.89 -7.75 -2.09
N VAL A 101 -14.24 -8.05 -0.96
CA VAL A 101 -14.73 -7.64 0.36
C VAL A 101 -14.22 -6.25 0.66
N ASN A 102 -15.11 -5.31 0.98
CA ASN A 102 -14.80 -3.90 1.26
C ASN A 102 -13.77 -3.31 0.27
N PRO A 103 -14.07 -3.27 -1.04
CA PRO A 103 -13.11 -2.83 -2.04
C PRO A 103 -12.70 -1.37 -1.80
N VAL A 104 -11.39 -1.13 -1.89
CA VAL A 104 -10.75 0.18 -1.67
C VAL A 104 -10.11 0.62 -2.97
N THR A 105 -10.37 1.87 -3.36
CA THR A 105 -9.67 2.47 -4.51
C THR A 105 -8.35 3.11 -4.08
N VAL A 106 -7.45 3.38 -5.03
CA VAL A 106 -6.24 4.18 -4.77
C VAL A 106 -6.57 5.58 -4.25
N TYR A 107 -7.73 6.13 -4.62
CA TYR A 107 -8.19 7.42 -4.12
C TYR A 107 -8.58 7.35 -2.65
N ASP A 108 -9.29 6.31 -2.22
CA ASP A 108 -9.63 6.08 -0.81
C ASP A 108 -8.37 5.85 0.03
N PHE A 109 -7.42 5.08 -0.51
CA PHE A 109 -6.12 4.86 0.13
C PHE A 109 -5.38 6.17 0.36
N HIS A 110 -5.22 7.02 -0.67
CA HIS A 110 -4.54 8.30 -0.53
C HIS A 110 -5.33 9.31 0.32
N ALA A 111 -6.67 9.32 0.26
CA ALA A 111 -7.50 10.12 1.16
C ALA A 111 -7.27 9.72 2.62
N THR A 112 -7.17 8.42 2.90
CA THR A 112 -6.88 7.89 4.23
C THR A 112 -5.49 8.31 4.72
N VAL A 113 -4.48 8.22 3.87
CA VAL A 113 -3.11 8.66 4.20
C VAL A 113 -3.09 10.15 4.53
N LEU A 114 -3.71 10.99 3.69
CA LEU A 114 -3.77 12.44 3.94
C LEU A 114 -4.54 12.76 5.23
N HIS A 115 -5.64 12.06 5.50
CA HIS A 115 -6.39 12.20 6.74
C HIS A 115 -5.53 11.88 7.98
N LEU A 116 -4.77 10.77 7.94
CA LEU A 116 -3.86 10.38 9.04
C LEU A 116 -2.73 11.40 9.25
N LEU A 117 -2.34 12.13 8.20
CA LEU A 117 -1.39 13.24 8.28
C LEU A 117 -2.03 14.58 8.72
N GLY A 118 -3.33 14.57 9.05
CA GLY A 118 -4.07 15.77 9.47
C GLY A 118 -4.43 16.72 8.33
N LEU A 119 -4.43 16.24 7.08
CA LEU A 119 -4.70 17.03 5.88
C LEU A 119 -6.09 16.71 5.32
N ASP A 120 -6.82 17.76 4.94
CA ASP A 120 -8.03 17.64 4.16
C ASP A 120 -7.68 17.44 2.67
N HIS A 121 -7.89 16.22 2.17
CA HIS A 121 -7.56 15.86 0.79
C HIS A 121 -8.39 16.60 -0.26
N GLU A 122 -9.56 17.11 0.10
CA GLU A 122 -10.39 17.91 -0.82
C GLU A 122 -9.87 19.34 -0.98
N ARG A 123 -9.13 19.83 0.03
CA ARG A 123 -8.54 21.18 0.05
C ARG A 123 -7.07 21.20 -0.37
N LEU A 124 -6.35 20.09 -0.24
CA LEU A 124 -4.97 19.98 -0.67
C LEU A 124 -4.89 19.84 -2.19
N SER A 125 -4.67 20.97 -2.86
CA SER A 125 -4.47 21.01 -4.31
C SER A 125 -3.09 21.52 -4.71
N PHE A 126 -2.69 21.17 -5.94
CA PHE A 126 -1.51 21.69 -6.60
C PHE A 126 -1.88 22.15 -8.01
N TYR A 127 -1.63 23.44 -8.30
CA TYR A 127 -1.88 23.99 -9.62
C TYR A 127 -0.91 23.41 -10.66
N HIS A 128 -1.44 22.67 -11.64
CA HIS A 128 -0.63 22.06 -12.68
C HIS A 128 -1.39 21.99 -14.01
N ASN A 129 -0.79 22.53 -15.07
CA ASN A 129 -1.37 22.58 -16.43
C ASN A 129 -2.77 23.20 -16.47
N GLY A 130 -2.96 24.35 -15.80
CA GLY A 130 -4.20 25.12 -15.90
C GLY A 130 -5.33 24.68 -14.97
N VAL A 131 -5.10 23.69 -14.11
CA VAL A 131 -6.12 23.15 -13.20
C VAL A 131 -5.54 22.88 -11.82
N GLU A 132 -6.32 23.15 -10.78
CA GLU A 132 -6.04 22.72 -9.41
C GLU A 132 -6.25 21.20 -9.31
N ARG A 133 -5.16 20.45 -9.17
CA ARG A 133 -5.21 18.99 -9.08
C ARG A 133 -5.16 18.54 -7.63
N ARG A 134 -5.98 17.54 -7.29
CA ARG A 134 -5.89 16.81 -6.02
C ARG A 134 -5.25 15.46 -6.28
N LEU A 135 -4.55 14.92 -5.26
CA LEU A 135 -4.03 13.56 -5.33
C LEU A 135 -5.15 12.53 -5.52
N THR A 136 -6.33 12.83 -4.98
CA THR A 136 -7.51 11.96 -5.07
C THR A 136 -8.45 12.32 -6.23
N ASP A 137 -8.03 13.24 -7.11
CA ASP A 137 -8.86 13.82 -8.16
C ASP A 137 -10.22 14.36 -7.63
N VAL A 138 -11.34 13.81 -8.10
CA VAL A 138 -12.71 14.11 -7.61
C VAL A 138 -13.27 13.01 -6.71
N HIS A 139 -12.40 12.10 -6.24
CA HIS A 139 -12.75 10.91 -5.48
C HIS A 139 -12.06 10.89 -4.10
N GLY A 140 -12.24 9.77 -3.40
CA GLY A 140 -11.56 9.43 -2.16
C GLY A 140 -12.46 9.59 -0.94
N HIS A 141 -12.60 8.51 -0.19
CA HIS A 141 -13.25 8.47 1.11
C HIS A 141 -12.29 7.85 2.13
N PRO A 142 -11.86 8.60 3.17
CA PRO A 142 -11.00 8.04 4.21
C PRO A 142 -11.61 6.79 4.84
N ILE A 143 -10.80 5.73 4.98
CA ILE A 143 -11.21 4.46 5.54
C ILE A 143 -11.16 4.57 7.07
N MET A 144 -12.25 5.07 7.66
CA MET A 144 -12.29 5.34 9.10
C MET A 144 -12.15 4.05 9.94
N ASP A 145 -12.56 2.90 9.39
CA ASP A 145 -12.56 1.62 10.09
C ASP A 145 -11.15 1.11 10.43
N ILE A 146 -10.10 1.58 9.76
CA ILE A 146 -8.72 1.17 10.07
C ILE A 146 -8.08 2.00 11.19
N MET A 147 -8.76 3.02 11.72
CA MET A 147 -8.21 3.95 12.71
C MET A 147 -8.61 3.57 14.14
N GLU A 148 -7.68 3.68 15.09
CA GLU A 148 -7.96 3.44 16.52
C GLU A 148 -8.91 4.53 17.09
N HIS A 149 -8.75 5.77 16.62
CA HIS A 149 -9.52 6.94 17.04
C HIS A 149 -10.03 7.73 15.83
N PRO A 150 -11.22 7.41 15.29
CA PRO A 150 -11.74 8.01 14.06
C PRO A 150 -11.93 9.54 14.11
N SER A 151 -11.93 10.14 15.30
CA SER A 151 -12.19 11.57 15.50
C SER A 151 -10.92 12.44 15.60
N ARG A 152 -9.71 11.89 15.39
CA ARG A 152 -8.46 12.67 15.49
C ARG A 152 -8.14 13.52 14.25
N GLY A 153 -8.91 13.42 13.17
CA GLY A 153 -8.71 14.22 11.98
C GLY A 153 -9.42 15.58 12.04
N LEU A 154 -8.68 16.64 11.71
CA LEU A 154 -9.06 18.06 11.59
C LEU A 154 -9.07 18.85 12.91
N ALA A 155 -7.95 19.55 13.15
CA ALA A 155 -7.92 20.81 13.90
C ALA A 155 -8.12 21.99 12.94
#